data_AF-A0A367LC41-F1
#
_entry.id   AF-A0A367LC41-F1
#
_cell.length_a   1.000
_cell.length_b   1.000
_cell.length_c   1.000
_cell.angle_alpha   90.00
_cell.angle_beta   90.00
_cell.angle_gamma   90.00
#
_symmetry.space_group_name_H-M   'P 1'
#
loop_
_entity.id
_entity.type
_entity.pdbx_description
1 polymer ?
#
loop_
_entity_poly.entity_id
_entity_poly.type
_entity_poly.pdbx_seq_one_letter_code
_entity_poly.pdbx_strand_id
1 'polypeptide(L)'
;MPLPPRTIYSKRDTESHALQESFASAVMHGNATAVKHLLQNPKVDPGLPNRRDETPLFRAVMNDDKTVAKLLLDTGKAVPNRLDGSGWTPLAYAAMMGRAELAGLLLATSGVEPDAKDGTGWTPLLHAAAGGYETIVQQLLLLASAAGDGGNRVEVDGQDGQGRTPLWWAVENRHVAVVRLLVGSHRVKATSQDVYGLSPLEIAKRRGDKEMIGLLEG
;
A
#
# COMPACT_ATOMS: atom_id res chain seq x y z
N MET A 1 -6.93 -54.69 5.97
CA MET A 1 -7.29 -53.25 6.04
C MET A 1 -8.02 -52.88 4.75
N PRO A 2 -9.19 -52.23 4.82
CA PRO A 2 -9.83 -51.69 3.63
C PRO A 2 -9.10 -50.42 3.18
N LEU A 3 -8.98 -50.21 1.87
CA LEU A 3 -8.43 -48.99 1.28
C LEU A 3 -9.36 -47.80 1.58
N PRO A 4 -8.85 -46.58 1.84
CA PRO A 4 -9.69 -45.41 2.01
C PRO A 4 -10.46 -45.11 0.71
N PRO A 5 -11.69 -44.58 0.79
CA PRO A 5 -12.52 -44.33 -0.38
C PRO A 5 -11.85 -43.29 -1.29
N ARG A 6 -11.81 -43.57 -2.60
CA ARG A 6 -11.40 -42.59 -3.61
C ARG A 6 -12.33 -41.38 -3.50
N THR A 7 -11.80 -40.23 -3.09
CA THR A 7 -12.52 -38.96 -3.10
C THR A 7 -12.89 -38.63 -4.55
N ILE A 8 -14.17 -38.80 -4.89
CA ILE A 8 -14.70 -38.42 -6.21
C ILE A 8 -14.95 -36.91 -6.15
N TYR A 9 -13.95 -36.11 -6.51
CA TYR A 9 -14.17 -34.68 -6.74
C TYR A 9 -15.19 -34.53 -7.88
N SER A 10 -16.24 -33.73 -7.69
CA SER A 10 -17.25 -33.54 -8.72
C SER A 10 -16.63 -32.75 -9.88
N LYS A 11 -17.00 -33.05 -11.14
CA LYS A 11 -16.50 -32.30 -12.32
C LYS A 11 -16.71 -30.78 -12.21
N ARG A 12 -17.74 -30.35 -11.47
CA ARG A 12 -18.02 -28.93 -11.23
C ARG A 12 -16.97 -28.25 -10.36
N ASP A 13 -16.38 -28.98 -9.42
CA ASP A 13 -15.33 -28.48 -8.53
C ASP A 13 -13.99 -28.38 -9.29
N THR A 14 -13.73 -29.33 -10.20
CA THR A 14 -12.51 -29.30 -11.05
C THR A 14 -12.53 -28.19 -12.08
N GLU A 15 -13.68 -27.90 -12.70
CA GLU A 15 -13.80 -26.81 -13.68
C GLU A 15 -13.66 -25.43 -13.03
N SER A 16 -14.26 -25.23 -11.85
CA SER A 16 -14.13 -23.96 -11.12
C SER A 16 -12.69 -23.72 -10.68
N HIS A 17 -12.00 -24.78 -10.23
CA HIS A 17 -10.58 -24.71 -9.86
C HIS A 17 -9.70 -24.36 -11.06
N ALA A 18 -9.84 -25.07 -12.19
CA ALA A 18 -9.04 -24.81 -13.39
C ALA A 18 -9.25 -23.39 -13.96
N LEU A 19 -10.49 -22.88 -13.87
CA LEU A 19 -10.82 -21.52 -14.25
C LEU A 19 -10.12 -20.49 -13.35
N GLN A 20 -10.12 -20.72 -12.04
CA GLN A 20 -9.45 -19.85 -11.08
C GLN A 20 -7.92 -19.88 -11.24
N GLU A 21 -7.33 -21.04 -11.53
CA GLU A 21 -5.89 -21.16 -11.86
C GLU A 21 -5.54 -20.42 -13.15
N SER A 22 -6.39 -20.53 -14.18
CA SER A 22 -6.21 -19.80 -15.44
C SER A 22 -6.27 -18.29 -15.22
N PHE A 23 -7.19 -17.83 -14.37
CA PHE A 23 -7.29 -16.43 -13.97
C PHE A 23 -6.07 -15.96 -13.18
N ALA A 24 -5.63 -16.72 -12.16
CA ALA A 24 -4.45 -16.40 -11.38
C ALA A 24 -3.19 -16.34 -12.27
N SER A 25 -3.05 -17.26 -13.24
CA SER A 25 -1.97 -17.24 -14.22
C SER A 25 -2.04 -16.00 -15.13
N ALA A 26 -3.23 -15.64 -15.62
CA ALA A 26 -3.40 -14.44 -16.45
C ALA A 26 -2.98 -13.17 -15.70
N VAL A 27 -3.35 -13.04 -14.42
CA VAL A 27 -2.92 -11.92 -13.55
C VAL A 27 -1.41 -11.94 -13.32
N MET A 28 -0.84 -13.12 -13.01
CA MET A 28 0.59 -13.28 -12.73
C MET A 28 1.47 -12.81 -13.90
N HIS A 29 1.00 -13.02 -15.14
CA HIS A 29 1.71 -12.66 -16.36
C HIS A 29 1.26 -11.32 -16.96
N GLY A 30 0.38 -10.56 -16.28
CA GLY A 30 -0.10 -9.27 -16.76
C GLY A 30 -0.93 -9.33 -18.04
N ASN A 31 -1.59 -10.47 -18.32
CA ASN A 31 -2.41 -10.62 -19.53
C ASN A 31 -3.78 -9.98 -19.32
N ALA A 32 -3.84 -8.66 -19.45
CA ALA A 32 -5.06 -7.87 -19.26
C ALA A 32 -6.25 -8.34 -20.10
N THR A 33 -6.03 -8.80 -21.34
CA THR A 33 -7.10 -9.31 -22.21
C THR A 33 -7.70 -10.59 -21.64
N ALA A 34 -6.86 -11.54 -21.22
CA ALA A 34 -7.33 -12.78 -20.60
C ALA A 34 -8.00 -12.52 -19.25
N VAL A 35 -7.43 -11.64 -18.42
CA VAL A 35 -8.05 -11.20 -17.15
C VAL A 35 -9.44 -10.64 -17.41
N LYS A 36 -9.58 -9.68 -18.33
CA LYS A 36 -10.86 -9.06 -18.67
C LYS A 36 -11.90 -10.09 -19.14
N HIS A 37 -11.50 -11.04 -19.98
CA HIS A 37 -12.39 -12.09 -20.45
C HIS A 37 -12.80 -13.05 -19.33
N LEU A 38 -11.85 -13.48 -18.48
CA LEU A 38 -12.11 -14.40 -17.38
C LEU A 38 -13.02 -13.79 -16.31
N LEU A 39 -12.89 -12.49 -16.03
CA LEU A 39 -13.76 -11.75 -15.10
C LEU A 39 -15.24 -11.72 -15.52
N GLN A 40 -15.56 -11.99 -16.78
CA GLN A 40 -16.95 -12.11 -17.25
C GLN A 40 -17.63 -13.39 -16.75
N ASN A 41 -16.85 -14.39 -16.31
CA ASN A 41 -17.40 -15.63 -15.79
C ASN A 41 -17.71 -15.49 -14.28
N PRO A 42 -18.97 -15.68 -13.85
CA PRO A 42 -19.36 -15.47 -12.45
C PRO A 42 -18.71 -16.45 -11.46
N LYS A 43 -18.10 -17.54 -11.94
CA LYS A 43 -17.35 -18.49 -11.11
C LYS A 43 -15.93 -18.01 -10.77
N VAL A 44 -15.41 -16.99 -11.45
CA VAL A 44 -14.10 -16.41 -11.12
C VAL A 44 -14.27 -15.46 -9.94
N ASP A 45 -13.50 -15.71 -8.88
CA ASP A 45 -13.42 -14.82 -7.73
C ASP A 45 -12.13 -14.00 -7.80
N PRO A 46 -12.20 -12.68 -8.11
CA PRO A 46 -11.03 -11.81 -8.16
C PRO A 46 -10.46 -11.44 -6.79
N GLY A 47 -11.14 -11.81 -5.70
CA GLY A 47 -10.67 -11.61 -4.33
C GLY A 47 -9.89 -12.80 -3.77
N LEU A 48 -9.94 -13.97 -4.42
CA LEU A 48 -9.37 -15.20 -3.87
C LEU A 48 -7.82 -15.18 -3.91
N PRO A 49 -7.15 -15.30 -2.76
CA PRO A 49 -5.69 -15.28 -2.67
C PRO A 49 -5.06 -16.58 -3.17
N ASN A 50 -3.78 -16.50 -3.55
CA ASN A 50 -2.96 -17.69 -3.81
C ASN A 50 -2.38 -18.29 -2.50
N ARG A 51 -1.54 -19.32 -2.60
CA ARG A 51 -0.92 -20.00 -1.44
C ARG A 51 0.08 -19.16 -0.63
N ARG A 52 0.44 -17.97 -1.13
CA ARG A 52 1.26 -16.97 -0.42
C ARG A 52 0.41 -15.84 0.15
N ASP A 53 -0.90 -16.05 0.25
CA ASP A 53 -1.89 -15.05 0.64
C ASP A 53 -1.98 -13.81 -0.27
N GLU A 54 -1.27 -13.83 -1.40
CA GLU A 54 -1.28 -12.74 -2.38
C GLU A 54 -2.64 -12.74 -3.11
N THR A 55 -3.42 -11.67 -2.96
CA THR A 55 -4.61 -11.46 -3.78
C THR A 55 -4.22 -11.18 -5.24
N PRO A 56 -5.12 -11.41 -6.20
CA PRO A 56 -4.90 -11.02 -7.60
C PRO A 56 -4.54 -9.53 -7.73
N LEU A 57 -5.16 -8.67 -6.91
CA LEU A 57 -4.83 -7.25 -6.87
C LEU A 57 -3.41 -7.02 -6.37
N PHE A 58 -2.99 -7.69 -5.28
CA PHE A 58 -1.63 -7.57 -4.78
C PHE A 58 -0.60 -8.03 -5.83
N ARG A 59 -0.87 -9.12 -6.56
CA ARG A 59 -0.03 -9.57 -7.69
C ARG A 59 0.11 -8.51 -8.78
N ALA A 60 -0.99 -7.89 -9.19
CA ALA A 60 -0.96 -6.82 -10.17
C ALA A 60 -0.14 -5.62 -9.66
N VAL A 61 -0.32 -5.26 -8.39
CA VAL A 61 0.47 -4.20 -7.75
C VAL A 61 1.95 -4.55 -7.70
N MET A 62 2.33 -5.79 -7.34
CA MET A 62 3.74 -6.23 -7.35
C MET A 62 4.38 -6.22 -8.74
N ASN A 63 3.59 -6.50 -9.77
CA ASN A 63 4.04 -6.47 -11.16
C ASN A 63 4.08 -5.05 -11.78
N ASP A 64 3.64 -4.02 -11.04
CA ASP A 64 3.42 -2.65 -11.55
C ASP A 64 2.38 -2.57 -12.68
N ASP A 65 1.47 -3.56 -12.73
CA ASP A 65 0.47 -3.67 -13.79
C ASP A 65 -0.79 -2.87 -13.44
N LYS A 66 -0.75 -1.58 -13.75
CA LYS A 66 -1.85 -0.63 -13.55
C LYS A 66 -3.13 -1.04 -14.28
N THR A 67 -3.01 -1.70 -15.42
CA THR A 67 -4.17 -2.09 -16.24
C THR A 67 -4.90 -3.24 -15.59
N VAL A 68 -4.17 -4.29 -15.19
CA VAL A 68 -4.77 -5.42 -14.46
C VAL A 68 -5.27 -4.97 -13.09
N ALA A 69 -4.52 -4.14 -12.36
CA ALA A 69 -4.97 -3.59 -11.08
C ALA A 69 -6.30 -2.85 -11.24
N LYS A 70 -6.43 -1.98 -12.24
CA LYS A 70 -7.68 -1.25 -12.52
C LYS A 70 -8.83 -2.20 -12.86
N LEU A 71 -8.61 -3.18 -13.75
CA LEU A 71 -9.62 -4.18 -14.09
C LEU A 71 -10.15 -4.92 -12.86
N LEU A 72 -9.26 -5.27 -11.92
CA LEU A 72 -9.63 -5.96 -10.69
C LEU A 72 -10.42 -5.04 -9.74
N LEU A 73 -9.98 -3.79 -9.55
CA LEU A 73 -10.65 -2.80 -8.70
C LEU A 73 -12.06 -2.46 -9.25
N ASP A 74 -12.19 -2.30 -10.57
CA ASP A 74 -13.46 -2.01 -11.25
C ASP A 74 -14.52 -3.11 -11.05
N THR A 75 -14.13 -4.33 -10.62
CA THR A 75 -15.09 -5.39 -10.28
C THR A 75 -15.88 -5.11 -9.00
N GLY A 76 -15.36 -4.26 -8.11
CA GLY A 76 -15.88 -4.06 -6.75
C GLY A 76 -15.73 -5.27 -5.82
N LYS A 77 -15.10 -6.36 -6.29
CA LYS A 77 -14.90 -7.61 -5.55
C LYS A 77 -13.45 -7.83 -5.11
N ALA A 78 -12.54 -6.93 -5.50
CA ALA A 78 -11.16 -6.97 -5.02
C ALA A 78 -11.12 -6.71 -3.50
N VAL A 79 -10.07 -7.23 -2.84
CA VAL A 79 -9.85 -7.05 -1.40
C VAL A 79 -8.61 -6.16 -1.20
N PRO A 80 -8.73 -4.83 -1.28
CA PRO A 80 -7.59 -3.94 -1.44
C PRO A 80 -6.78 -3.68 -0.16
N ASN A 81 -7.29 -4.08 1.00
CA ASN A 81 -6.60 -3.93 2.29
C ASN A 81 -6.04 -5.27 2.82
N ARG A 82 -6.23 -6.39 2.09
CA ARG A 82 -5.74 -7.70 2.53
C ARG A 82 -4.22 -7.71 2.52
N LEU A 83 -3.63 -8.21 3.62
CA LEU A 83 -2.20 -8.47 3.69
C LEU A 83 -1.84 -9.70 2.86
N ASP A 84 -0.71 -9.64 2.15
CA ASP A 84 -0.06 -10.84 1.61
C ASP A 84 0.60 -11.65 2.74
N GLY A 85 1.19 -12.80 2.41
CA GLY A 85 1.87 -13.66 3.36
C GLY A 85 3.13 -13.05 3.99
N SER A 86 3.63 -11.94 3.44
CA SER A 86 4.74 -11.16 3.99
C SER A 86 4.27 -9.97 4.84
N GLY A 87 2.96 -9.78 4.96
CA GLY A 87 2.35 -8.71 5.74
C GLY A 87 2.14 -7.40 5.00
N TRP A 88 2.22 -7.33 3.68
CA TRP A 88 2.02 -6.08 2.94
C TRP A 88 0.57 -5.86 2.52
N THR A 89 0.05 -4.65 2.75
CA THR A 89 -1.11 -4.18 1.97
C THR A 89 -0.66 -3.80 0.56
N PRO A 90 -1.54 -3.89 -0.46
CA PRO A 90 -1.25 -3.38 -1.79
C PRO A 90 -0.77 -1.91 -1.78
N LEU A 91 -1.40 -1.05 -0.98
CA LEU A 91 -1.03 0.37 -0.92
C LEU A 91 0.33 0.60 -0.24
N ALA A 92 0.63 -0.11 0.86
CA ALA A 92 1.93 -0.02 1.53
C ALA A 92 3.06 -0.51 0.61
N TYR A 93 2.83 -1.59 -0.15
CA TYR A 93 3.81 -2.06 -1.14
C TYR A 93 4.01 -1.05 -2.28
N ALA A 94 2.95 -0.48 -2.82
CA ALA A 94 3.05 0.56 -3.85
C ALA A 94 3.80 1.80 -3.33
N ALA A 95 3.57 2.19 -2.07
CA ALA A 95 4.28 3.27 -1.41
C ALA A 95 5.76 2.96 -1.19
N MET A 96 6.10 1.77 -0.68
CA MET A 96 7.49 1.33 -0.48
C MET A 96 8.27 1.28 -1.80
N MET A 97 7.61 0.90 -2.90
CA MET A 97 8.25 0.81 -4.22
C MET A 97 8.19 2.11 -5.03
N GLY A 98 7.62 3.19 -4.50
CA GLY A 98 7.52 4.48 -5.19
C GLY A 98 6.59 4.51 -6.40
N ARG A 99 5.60 3.60 -6.47
CA ARG A 99 4.71 3.43 -7.63
C ARG A 99 3.53 4.40 -7.58
N ALA A 100 3.80 5.68 -7.81
CA ALA A 100 2.84 6.76 -7.59
C ALA A 100 1.51 6.65 -8.35
N GLU A 101 1.54 6.13 -9.59
CA GLU A 101 0.30 5.92 -10.35
C GLU A 101 -0.55 4.78 -9.77
N LEU A 102 0.08 3.68 -9.32
CA LEU A 102 -0.64 2.59 -8.64
C LEU A 102 -1.17 3.04 -7.28
N ALA A 103 -0.37 3.79 -6.50
CA ALA A 103 -0.83 4.36 -5.24
C ALA A 103 -2.05 5.27 -5.47
N GLY A 104 -1.98 6.17 -6.46
CA GLY A 104 -3.11 7.02 -6.85
C GLY A 104 -4.36 6.23 -7.26
N LEU A 105 -4.19 5.16 -8.05
CA LEU A 105 -5.29 4.28 -8.46
C LEU A 105 -5.96 3.60 -7.25
N LEU A 106 -5.16 3.07 -6.32
CA LEU A 106 -5.65 2.46 -5.08
C LEU A 106 -6.38 3.50 -4.21
N LEU A 107 -5.78 4.66 -3.99
CA LEU A 107 -6.34 5.75 -3.18
C LEU A 107 -7.64 6.33 -3.76
N ALA A 108 -7.83 6.25 -5.08
CA ALA A 108 -9.08 6.63 -5.74
C ALA A 108 -10.19 5.57 -5.64
N THR A 109 -9.88 4.36 -5.15
CA THR A 109 -10.85 3.27 -5.05
C THR A 109 -11.56 3.28 -3.69
N SER A 110 -12.88 3.16 -3.71
CA SER A 110 -13.69 3.08 -2.49
C SER A 110 -13.31 1.87 -1.63
N GLY A 111 -13.28 2.04 -0.32
CA GLY A 111 -12.95 0.99 0.64
C GLY A 111 -11.44 0.76 0.85
N VAL A 112 -10.56 1.47 0.13
CA VAL A 112 -9.13 1.45 0.43
C VAL A 112 -8.85 2.23 1.71
N GLU A 113 -8.10 1.62 2.63
CA GLU A 113 -7.68 2.21 3.90
C GLU A 113 -6.26 2.81 3.74
N PRO A 114 -6.11 4.15 3.66
CA PRO A 114 -4.83 4.80 3.37
C PRO A 114 -3.82 4.68 4.53
N ASP A 115 -4.31 4.42 5.75
CA ASP A 115 -3.51 4.20 6.95
C ASP A 115 -3.39 2.72 7.34
N ALA A 116 -3.88 1.79 6.51
CA ALA A 116 -3.76 0.37 6.80
C ALA A 116 -2.29 -0.01 7.00
N LYS A 117 -2.00 -0.47 8.22
CA LYS A 117 -0.65 -0.86 8.60
C LYS A 117 -0.29 -2.20 7.96
N ASP A 118 0.95 -2.31 7.52
CA ASP A 118 1.54 -3.59 7.15
C ASP A 118 1.84 -4.44 8.41
N GLY A 119 2.34 -5.66 8.20
CA GLY A 119 2.69 -6.61 9.26
C GLY A 119 3.83 -6.16 10.16
N THR A 120 4.55 -5.09 9.80
CA THR A 120 5.57 -4.44 10.63
C THR A 120 5.02 -3.23 11.40
N GLY A 121 3.75 -2.88 11.18
CA GLY A 121 3.08 -1.73 11.79
C GLY A 121 3.28 -0.42 11.05
N TRP A 122 3.87 -0.43 9.86
CA TRP A 122 4.14 0.77 9.07
C TRP A 122 2.94 1.14 8.20
N THR A 123 2.65 2.44 8.11
CA THR A 123 1.64 2.99 7.20
C THR A 123 2.26 3.24 5.81
N PRO A 124 1.44 3.34 4.76
CA PRO A 124 1.91 3.77 3.44
C PRO A 124 2.64 5.13 3.46
N LEU A 125 2.21 6.07 4.32
CA LEU A 125 2.88 7.36 4.45
C LEU A 125 4.29 7.24 5.05
N LEU A 126 4.51 6.35 6.03
CA LEU A 126 5.84 6.07 6.57
C LEU A 126 6.78 5.55 5.47
N HIS A 127 6.32 4.59 4.67
CA HIS A 127 7.08 4.06 3.53
C HIS A 127 7.38 5.12 2.48
N ALA A 128 6.37 5.90 2.08
CA ALA A 128 6.53 6.95 1.08
C ALA A 128 7.52 8.04 1.53
N ALA A 129 7.46 8.43 2.80
CA ALA A 129 8.34 9.46 3.34
C ALA A 129 9.77 8.95 3.53
N ALA A 130 9.94 7.71 4.01
CA ALA A 130 11.25 7.07 4.14
C ALA A 130 11.92 6.82 2.78
N GLY A 131 11.15 6.59 1.71
CA GLY A 131 11.66 6.41 0.35
C GLY A 131 11.79 7.71 -0.46
N GLY A 132 11.31 8.84 0.07
CA GLY A 132 11.38 10.13 -0.64
C GLY A 132 10.38 10.29 -1.78
N TYR A 133 9.29 9.52 -1.79
CA TYR A 133 8.33 9.49 -2.90
C TYR A 133 7.30 10.63 -2.81
N GLU A 134 7.72 11.81 -3.24
CA GLU A 134 6.98 13.08 -3.17
C GLU A 134 5.52 12.97 -3.64
N THR A 135 5.28 12.38 -4.81
CA THR A 135 3.93 12.27 -5.39
C THR A 135 3.00 11.44 -4.50
N ILE A 136 3.50 10.38 -3.87
CA ILE A 136 2.70 9.53 -2.99
C ILE A 136 2.41 10.26 -1.67
N VAL A 137 3.41 10.95 -1.12
CA VAL A 137 3.22 11.81 0.05
C VAL A 137 2.16 12.87 -0.23
N GLN A 138 2.22 13.55 -1.37
CA GLN A 138 1.20 14.53 -1.78
C GLN A 138 -0.19 13.92 -1.88
N GLN A 139 -0.33 12.76 -2.55
CA GLN A 139 -1.61 12.06 -2.68
C GLN A 139 -2.22 11.72 -1.30
N LEU A 140 -1.41 11.21 -0.37
CA LEU A 140 -1.85 10.88 0.99
C LEU A 140 -2.21 12.13 1.81
N LEU A 141 -1.42 13.21 1.72
CA LEU A 141 -1.71 14.47 2.42
C LEU A 141 -2.98 15.15 1.91
N LEU A 142 -3.30 15.05 0.62
CA LEU A 142 -4.54 15.59 0.04
C LEU A 142 -5.79 14.89 0.59
N LEU A 143 -5.72 13.58 0.84
CA LEU A 143 -6.82 12.87 1.51
C LEU A 143 -6.97 13.32 2.96
N ALA A 144 -5.86 13.70 3.60
CA ALA A 144 -5.87 14.26 4.93
C ALA A 144 -6.63 15.61 4.98
N SER A 145 -6.49 16.49 3.98
CA SER A 145 -7.15 17.81 3.98
C SER A 145 -8.61 17.79 3.51
N ALA A 146 -9.02 16.76 2.76
CA ALA A 146 -10.35 16.70 2.14
C ALA A 146 -11.51 16.26 3.07
N ALA A 147 -11.24 15.84 4.31
CA ALA A 147 -12.26 15.25 5.18
C ALA A 147 -12.92 16.27 6.12
N GLY A 148 -14.09 16.78 5.71
CA GLY A 148 -15.15 17.17 6.63
C GLY A 148 -15.68 15.92 7.35
N ASP A 149 -15.68 15.97 8.69
CA ASP A 149 -16.51 15.25 9.68
C ASP A 149 -16.83 13.73 9.54
N GLY A 150 -16.32 13.02 8.54
CA GLY A 150 -16.49 11.56 8.38
C GLY A 150 -15.66 10.87 7.28
N GLY A 151 -14.80 11.60 6.56
CA GLY A 151 -13.90 11.02 5.55
C GLY A 151 -12.69 10.28 6.14
N ASN A 152 -12.15 9.34 5.35
CA ASN A 152 -10.97 8.51 5.65
C ASN A 152 -9.76 9.40 6.00
N ARG A 153 -9.57 9.71 7.28
CA ARG A 153 -8.51 10.60 7.74
C ARG A 153 -7.19 9.85 7.68
N VAL A 154 -6.25 10.37 6.88
CA VAL A 154 -4.84 10.01 6.99
C VAL A 154 -4.26 10.64 8.26
N GLU A 155 -3.64 9.80 9.09
CA GLU A 155 -2.86 10.15 10.27
C GLU A 155 -1.42 10.50 9.83
N VAL A 156 -1.16 11.80 9.72
CA VAL A 156 0.09 12.32 9.14
C VAL A 156 1.30 12.14 10.07
N ASP A 157 1.07 12.00 11.37
CA ASP A 157 2.11 11.80 12.39
C ASP A 157 2.13 10.34 12.89
N GLY A 158 1.55 9.42 12.13
CA GLY A 158 1.54 7.99 12.46
C GLY A 158 2.94 7.45 12.69
N GLN A 159 3.17 6.86 13.87
CA GLN A 159 4.49 6.41 14.29
C GLN A 159 4.72 4.93 13.98
N ASP A 160 5.97 4.60 13.65
CA ASP A 160 6.43 3.23 13.63
C ASP A 160 6.69 2.68 15.06
N GLY A 161 7.15 1.42 15.16
CA GLY A 161 7.44 0.77 16.44
C GLY A 161 8.55 1.41 17.28
N GLN A 162 9.27 2.42 16.76
CA GLN A 162 10.29 3.19 17.48
C GLN A 162 9.85 4.64 17.73
N GLY A 163 8.56 4.96 17.54
CA GLY A 163 8.04 6.32 17.74
C GLY A 163 8.40 7.29 16.62
N ARG A 164 8.94 6.82 15.49
CA ARG A 164 9.40 7.68 14.39
C ARG A 164 8.23 8.02 13.47
N THR A 165 8.07 9.29 13.15
CA THR A 165 7.03 9.80 12.25
C THR A 165 7.50 9.78 10.79
N PRO A 166 6.62 10.04 9.80
CA PRO A 166 7.03 10.19 8.41
C PRO A 166 8.06 11.32 8.22
N LEU A 167 7.90 12.45 8.93
CA LEU A 167 8.87 13.54 8.88
C LEU A 167 10.23 13.14 9.44
N TRP A 168 10.26 12.36 10.54
CA TRP A 168 11.50 11.81 11.10
C TRP A 168 12.28 11.04 10.03
N TRP A 169 11.59 10.14 9.31
CA TRP A 169 12.20 9.32 8.26
C TRP A 169 12.66 10.13 7.04
N ALA A 170 11.86 11.10 6.61
CA ALA A 170 12.22 11.99 5.50
C ALA A 170 13.49 12.81 5.82
N VAL A 171 13.64 13.25 7.07
CA VAL A 171 14.83 13.99 7.53
C VAL A 171 16.05 13.08 7.64
N GLU A 172 15.91 11.91 8.28
CA GLU A 172 17.00 10.94 8.45
C GLU A 172 17.61 10.50 7.11
N ASN A 173 16.75 10.29 6.10
CA ASN A 173 17.16 9.89 4.75
C ASN A 173 17.43 11.08 3.81
N ARG A 174 17.37 12.32 4.31
CA ARG A 174 17.62 13.57 3.56
C ARG A 174 16.71 13.79 2.33
N HIS A 175 15.44 13.41 2.41
CA HIS A 175 14.45 13.66 1.37
C HIS A 175 13.87 15.07 1.47
N VAL A 176 14.67 16.08 1.10
CA VAL A 176 14.38 17.51 1.20
C VAL A 176 12.99 17.89 0.69
N ALA A 177 12.59 17.40 -0.48
CA ALA A 177 11.30 17.75 -1.07
C ALA A 177 10.11 17.18 -0.27
N VAL A 178 10.23 15.94 0.22
CA VAL A 178 9.23 15.36 1.15
C VAL A 178 9.17 16.15 2.45
N VAL A 179 10.31 16.58 2.99
CA VAL A 179 10.35 17.43 4.20
C VAL A 179 9.61 18.74 3.97
N ARG A 180 9.84 19.40 2.82
CA ARG A 180 9.10 20.62 2.45
C ARG A 180 7.59 20.38 2.40
N LEU A 181 7.15 19.26 1.83
CA LEU A 181 5.73 18.90 1.76
C LEU A 181 5.13 18.66 3.14
N LEU A 182 5.83 17.93 4.01
CA LEU A 182 5.35 17.60 5.35
C LEU A 182 5.32 18.84 6.26
N VAL A 183 6.40 19.64 6.30
CA VAL A 183 6.44 20.88 7.11
C VAL A 183 5.45 21.92 6.61
N GLY A 184 5.20 21.99 5.29
CA GLY A 184 4.18 22.87 4.72
C GLY A 184 2.73 22.51 5.08
N SER A 185 2.50 21.33 5.66
CA SER A 185 1.19 20.89 6.13
C SER A 185 0.98 21.29 7.59
N HIS A 186 -0.05 22.09 7.88
CA HIS A 186 -0.39 22.53 9.24
C HIS A 186 -0.76 21.38 10.20
N ARG A 187 -0.90 20.15 9.69
CA ARG A 187 -1.28 18.97 10.48
C ARG A 187 -0.07 18.24 11.05
N VAL A 188 1.13 18.48 10.52
CA VAL A 188 2.34 17.73 10.90
C VAL A 188 2.97 18.33 12.15
N LYS A 189 3.19 17.51 13.17
CA LYS A 189 3.92 17.89 14.38
C LYS A 189 5.41 17.68 14.17
N ALA A 190 6.09 18.75 13.72
CA ALA A 190 7.53 18.71 13.42
C ALA A 190 8.45 18.42 14.63
N THR A 191 7.93 18.55 15.85
CA THR A 191 8.67 18.38 17.10
C THR A 191 8.54 16.97 17.71
N SER A 192 7.86 16.04 17.04
CA SER A 192 7.68 14.68 17.54
C SER A 192 9.04 13.97 17.69
N GLN A 193 9.22 13.28 18.82
CA GLN A 193 10.45 12.57 19.16
C GLN A 193 10.24 11.06 19.09
N ASP A 194 11.29 10.36 18.68
CA ASP A 194 11.35 8.90 18.77
C ASP A 194 11.57 8.41 20.23
N VAL A 195 11.67 7.09 20.40
CA VAL A 195 11.91 6.47 21.72
C VAL A 195 13.24 6.86 22.38
N TYR A 196 14.18 7.44 21.64
CA TYR A 196 15.46 7.93 22.14
C TYR A 196 15.43 9.45 22.41
N GLY A 197 14.28 10.09 22.23
CA GLY A 197 14.12 11.53 22.40
C GLY A 197 14.64 12.33 21.21
N LEU A 198 14.89 11.73 20.04
CA LEU A 198 15.36 12.43 18.85
C LEU A 198 14.18 12.92 18.00
N SER A 199 14.09 14.23 17.85
CA SER A 199 13.25 14.94 16.89
C SER A 199 13.92 15.04 15.51
N PRO A 200 13.14 15.29 14.44
CA PRO A 200 13.69 15.57 13.12
C PRO A 200 14.75 16.70 13.14
N LEU A 201 14.53 17.76 13.91
CA LEU A 201 15.50 18.87 14.02
C LEU A 201 16.82 18.42 14.67
N GLU A 202 16.76 17.57 15.70
CA GLU A 202 17.96 17.04 16.35
C GLU A 202 18.77 16.12 15.43
N ILE A 203 18.11 15.34 14.57
CA ILE A 203 18.76 14.54 13.53
C ILE A 203 19.50 15.44 12.54
N ALA A 204 18.82 16.46 12.00
CA ALA A 204 19.41 17.41 11.07
C ALA A 204 20.64 18.11 11.68
N LYS A 205 20.56 18.50 12.96
CA LYS A 205 21.67 19.09 13.72
C LYS A 205 22.85 18.14 13.90
N ARG A 206 22.61 16.88 14.29
CA ARG A 206 23.67 15.86 14.44
C ARG A 206 24.41 15.58 13.13
N ARG A 207 23.71 15.63 12.00
CA ARG A 207 24.28 15.45 10.66
C ARG A 207 24.95 16.72 10.09
N GLY A 208 24.76 17.88 10.74
CA GLY A 208 25.26 19.17 10.25
C GLY A 208 24.57 19.65 8.97
N ASP A 209 23.35 19.17 8.68
CA ASP A 209 22.63 19.48 7.46
C ASP A 209 21.94 20.84 7.57
N LYS A 210 22.67 21.89 7.15
CA LYS A 210 22.20 23.28 7.22
C LYS A 210 20.91 23.53 6.44
N GLU A 211 20.70 22.85 5.32
CA GLU A 211 19.47 23.01 4.54
C GLU A 211 18.29 22.45 5.35
N MET A 212 18.45 21.24 5.88
CA MET A 212 17.38 20.58 6.64
C MET A 212 17.05 21.31 7.94
N ILE A 213 18.06 21.83 8.64
CA ILE A 213 17.87 22.70 9.81
C ILE A 213 17.03 23.93 9.42
N GLY A 214 17.40 24.60 8.33
CA GLY A 214 16.66 25.77 7.85
C GLY A 214 15.20 25.48 7.50
N LEU A 215 14.89 24.28 7.00
CA LEU A 215 13.50 23.86 6.72
C LEU A 215 12.69 23.55 7.96
N LEU A 216 13.33 23.09 9.03
CA LEU A 216 12.65 22.68 10.26
C LEU A 216 12.52 23.82 11.28
N GLU A 217 13.32 24.88 11.14
CA GLU A 217 13.28 26.07 12.00
C GLU A 217 12.44 27.22 11.44
N GLY A 218 12.09 27.18 10.14
CA GLY A 218 11.28 28.19 9.46
C GLY A 218 9.79 27.91 9.52
#